data_AF-A0A7C3WL92-F1
#
_entry.id   AF-A0A7C3WL92-F1
#
_cell.length_a   1.000
_cell.length_b   1.000
_cell.length_c   1.000
_cell.angle_alpha   90.00
_cell.angle_beta   90.00
_cell.angle_gamma   90.00
#
_symmetry.space_group_name_H-M   'P 1'
#
loop_
_entity.id
_entity.type
_entity.pdbx_description
1 polymer ?
#
loop_
_entity_poly.entity_id
_entity_poly.type
_entity_poly.pdbx_seq_one_letter_code
_entity_poly.pdbx_strand_id
1 'polypeptide(L)'
;MKVHQAGKGNLAANLLRALLTWTLNMGRRLLILGHYLLACWQQYRLKRAWRRLGQLVHTALAEGEVNPLLTEPVKDALQRANNLKELKERHNKVISDLREKIRLSRVPESAAPIEEQASEEPGQARD
;
A
#
# COMPACT_ATOMS: atom_id res chain seq x y z
N MET A 1 -22.21 -51.20 19.18
CA MET A 1 -21.03 -50.31 19.19
C MET A 1 -20.88 -49.64 17.83
N LYS A 2 -21.38 -48.40 17.65
CA LYS A 2 -21.10 -47.54 16.48
C LYS A 2 -21.48 -46.09 16.84
N VAL A 3 -20.63 -45.43 17.60
CA VAL A 3 -20.75 -43.98 17.86
C VAL A 3 -19.35 -43.37 17.86
N HIS A 4 -18.70 -43.25 16.70
CA HIS A 4 -17.40 -42.55 16.59
C HIS A 4 -17.15 -41.86 15.23
N GLN A 5 -18.20 -41.55 14.46
CA GLN A 5 -18.03 -40.86 13.16
C GLN A 5 -18.60 -39.44 13.07
N ALA A 6 -19.22 -38.89 14.12
CA ALA A 6 -19.82 -37.55 14.05
C ALA A 6 -18.83 -36.37 14.24
N GLY A 7 -17.61 -36.61 14.75
CA GLY A 7 -16.67 -35.54 15.12
C GLY A 7 -15.66 -35.10 14.04
N LYS A 8 -15.46 -35.89 12.99
CA LYS A 8 -14.38 -35.65 12.00
C LYS A 8 -14.72 -34.58 10.95
N GLY A 9 -16.00 -34.45 10.57
CA GLY A 9 -16.45 -33.47 9.56
C GLY A 9 -16.30 -32.02 10.03
N ASN A 10 -16.57 -31.74 11.31
CA ASN A 10 -16.47 -30.40 11.88
C ASN A 10 -15.00 -29.96 12.06
N LEU A 11 -14.09 -30.88 12.39
CA LEU A 11 -12.65 -30.58 12.50
C LEU A 11 -12.04 -30.22 11.14
N ALA A 12 -12.36 -30.97 10.08
CA ALA A 12 -11.88 -30.67 8.74
C ALA A 12 -12.40 -29.32 8.22
N ALA A 13 -13.69 -29.01 8.44
CA ALA A 13 -14.27 -27.73 8.06
C ALA A 13 -13.64 -26.54 8.83
N ASN A 14 -13.37 -26.71 10.13
CA ASN A 14 -12.72 -25.67 10.95
C ASN A 14 -11.25 -25.47 10.57
N LEU A 15 -10.52 -26.54 10.24
CA LEU A 15 -9.15 -26.45 9.72
C LEU A 15 -9.11 -25.75 8.37
N LEU A 16 -10.05 -26.05 7.45
CA LEU A 16 -10.16 -25.35 6.18
C LEU A 16 -10.44 -23.85 6.37
N ARG A 17 -11.35 -23.47 7.28
CA ARG A 17 -11.61 -22.07 7.62
C ARG A 17 -10.39 -21.37 8.23
N ALA A 18 -9.65 -22.04 9.11
CA ALA A 18 -8.41 -21.53 9.70
C ALA A 18 -7.32 -21.34 8.63
N LEU A 19 -7.18 -22.28 7.70
CA LEU A 19 -6.27 -22.17 6.56
C LEU A 19 -6.67 -21.03 5.62
N LEU A 20 -7.95 -20.90 5.29
CA LEU A 20 -8.49 -19.82 4.45
C LEU A 20 -8.28 -18.43 5.09
N THR A 21 -8.54 -18.29 6.38
CA THR A 21 -8.29 -17.02 7.09
C THR A 21 -6.81 -16.70 7.18
N TRP A 22 -5.96 -17.70 7.39
CA TRP A 22 -4.51 -17.55 7.38
C TRP A 22 -3.97 -17.15 6.00
N THR A 23 -4.43 -17.79 4.92
CA THR A 23 -4.02 -17.46 3.55
C THR A 23 -4.51 -16.08 3.12
N LEU A 24 -5.73 -15.68 3.49
CA LEU A 24 -6.23 -14.31 3.25
C LEU A 24 -5.41 -13.26 3.99
N ASN A 25 -5.04 -13.52 5.25
CA ASN A 25 -4.20 -12.62 6.04
C ASN A 25 -2.78 -12.51 5.46
N MET A 26 -2.18 -13.64 5.08
CA MET A 26 -0.87 -13.65 4.41
C MET A 26 -0.93 -12.97 3.05
N GLY A 27 -1.99 -13.18 2.26
CA GLY A 27 -2.20 -12.49 1.00
C GLY A 27 -2.27 -10.97 1.18
N ARG A 28 -3.00 -10.49 2.19
CA ARG A 28 -3.04 -9.04 2.52
C ARG A 28 -1.65 -8.50 2.88
N ARG A 29 -0.87 -9.23 3.69
CA ARG A 29 0.50 -8.83 4.04
C ARG A 29 1.42 -8.82 2.82
N LEU A 30 1.32 -9.82 1.94
CA LEU A 30 2.10 -9.90 0.71
C LEU A 30 1.78 -8.73 -0.23
N LEU A 31 0.50 -8.37 -0.37
CA LEU A 31 0.06 -7.23 -1.19
C LEU A 31 0.61 -5.90 -0.64
N ILE A 32 0.62 -5.71 0.68
CA ILE A 32 1.20 -4.53 1.31
C ILE A 32 2.71 -4.48 1.04
N LEU A 33 3.43 -5.57 1.30
CA LEU A 33 4.86 -5.68 1.02
C LEU A 33 5.17 -5.41 -0.46
N GLY A 34 4.38 -5.98 -1.38
CA GLY A 34 4.51 -5.76 -2.81
C GLY A 34 4.39 -4.28 -3.18
N HIS A 35 3.41 -3.56 -2.63
CA HIS A 35 3.29 -2.11 -2.83
C HIS A 35 4.50 -1.33 -2.31
N TYR A 36 4.99 -1.66 -1.11
CA TYR A 36 6.18 -1.02 -0.54
C TYR A 36 7.42 -1.27 -1.39
N LEU A 37 7.65 -2.51 -1.82
CA LEU A 37 8.75 -2.88 -2.71
C LEU A 37 8.68 -2.11 -4.03
N LEU A 38 7.50 -2.03 -4.65
CA LEU A 38 7.30 -1.28 -5.89
C LEU A 38 7.58 0.21 -5.70
N ALA A 39 7.11 0.81 -4.60
CA ALA A 39 7.36 2.20 -4.28
C ALA A 39 8.86 2.47 -4.08
N CYS A 40 9.55 1.60 -3.33
CA CYS A 40 11.00 1.68 -3.13
C CYS A 40 11.75 1.55 -4.46
N TRP A 41 11.34 0.61 -5.32
CA TRP A 41 11.95 0.42 -6.63
C TRP A 41 11.78 1.64 -7.55
N GLN A 42 10.59 2.21 -7.59
CA GLN A 42 10.33 3.45 -8.35
C GLN A 42 11.17 4.62 -7.84
N GLN A 43 11.27 4.79 -6.51
CA GLN A 43 12.12 5.82 -5.91
C GLN A 43 13.60 5.60 -6.22
N TYR A 44 14.08 4.37 -6.15
CA TYR A 44 15.45 4.02 -6.49
C TYR A 44 15.76 4.34 -7.96
N ARG A 45 14.85 3.98 -8.87
CA ARG A 45 14.98 4.26 -10.30
C ARG A 45 15.03 5.76 -10.59
N LEU A 46 14.18 6.55 -9.94
CA LEU A 46 14.19 8.01 -10.06
C LEU A 46 15.49 8.63 -9.51
N LYS A 47 15.91 8.24 -8.30
CA LYS A 47 17.18 8.69 -7.70
C LYS A 47 18.38 8.37 -8.59
N ARG A 48 18.40 7.18 -9.20
CA ARG A 48 19.46 6.79 -10.14
C ARG A 48 19.47 7.66 -11.40
N ALA A 49 18.30 8.00 -11.95
CA ALA A 49 18.21 8.89 -13.10
C ALA A 49 18.73 10.30 -12.77
N TRP A 50 18.34 10.86 -11.62
CA TRP A 50 18.84 12.17 -11.17
C TRP A 50 20.34 12.20 -10.91
N ARG A 51 20.92 11.13 -10.33
CA ARG A 51 22.37 11.02 -10.16
C ARG A 51 23.11 11.03 -11.49
N ARG A 52 22.60 10.30 -12.49
CA ARG A 52 23.18 10.29 -13.84
C ARG A 52 23.11 11.65 -14.52
N LEU A 53 21.98 12.35 -14.37
CA LEU A 53 21.85 13.72 -14.86
C LEU A 53 22.89 14.65 -14.21
N GLY A 54 23.05 14.57 -12.88
CA GLY A 54 24.05 15.37 -12.17
C GLY A 54 25.49 15.08 -12.63
N GLN A 55 25.81 13.82 -12.90
CA GLN A 55 27.10 13.44 -13.48
C GLN A 55 27.32 14.07 -14.85
N LEU A 56 26.33 13.98 -15.76
CA LEU A 56 26.43 14.55 -17.10
C LEU A 56 26.58 16.07 -17.07
N VAL A 57 25.82 16.76 -16.21
CA VAL A 57 25.94 18.21 -16.02
C VAL A 57 27.33 18.58 -15.50
N HIS A 58 27.88 17.81 -14.54
CA HIS A 58 29.20 18.07 -14.00
C HIS A 58 30.31 17.84 -15.04
N THR A 59 30.18 16.79 -15.88
CA THR A 59 31.13 16.54 -16.97
C THR A 59 31.10 17.66 -18.02
N ALA A 60 29.90 18.08 -18.44
CA ALA A 60 29.70 19.19 -19.37
C ALA A 60 30.30 20.52 -18.86
N LEU A 61 30.13 20.82 -17.56
CA LEU A 61 30.75 21.99 -16.93
C LEU A 61 32.28 21.87 -16.89
N ALA A 62 32.82 20.68 -16.65
CA ALA A 62 34.26 20.45 -16.64
C ALA A 62 34.89 20.59 -18.04
N GLU A 63 34.13 20.34 -19.10
CA GLU A 63 34.53 20.55 -20.51
C GLU A 63 34.45 22.03 -20.93
N GLY A 64 34.01 22.93 -20.04
CA GLY A 64 34.00 24.37 -20.28
C GLY A 64 32.72 24.87 -20.98
N GLU A 65 31.67 24.07 -21.02
CA GLU A 65 30.39 24.52 -21.58
C GLU A 65 29.72 25.58 -20.71
N VAL A 66 29.38 26.70 -21.34
CA VAL A 66 28.71 27.84 -20.69
C VAL A 66 27.26 27.49 -20.31
N ASN A 67 26.63 26.52 -20.99
CA ASN A 67 25.29 26.05 -20.66
C ASN A 67 25.14 24.51 -20.83
N PRO A 68 25.45 23.72 -19.79
CA PRO A 68 25.44 22.26 -19.85
C PRO A 68 24.04 21.67 -20.06
N LEU A 69 22.97 22.43 -19.74
CA LEU A 69 21.58 22.01 -19.94
C LEU A 69 21.15 22.00 -21.40
N LEU A 70 21.92 22.63 -22.29
CA LEU A 70 21.62 22.68 -23.72
C LEU A 70 22.23 21.52 -24.50
N THR A 71 23.15 20.76 -23.90
CA THR A 71 23.71 19.57 -24.53
C THR A 71 22.67 18.51 -24.75
N GLU A 72 22.75 17.83 -25.89
CA GLU A 72 21.92 16.67 -26.16
C GLU A 72 21.96 15.61 -25.05
N PRO A 73 23.12 15.17 -24.53
CA PRO A 73 23.17 14.17 -23.45
C PRO A 73 22.45 14.61 -22.17
N VAL A 74 22.57 15.88 -21.77
CA VAL A 74 21.90 16.39 -20.56
C VAL A 74 20.40 16.59 -20.81
N LYS A 75 20.00 17.08 -21.99
CA LYS A 75 18.59 17.19 -22.38
C LYS A 75 17.88 15.84 -22.36
N ASP A 76 18.49 14.83 -22.97
CA ASP A 76 17.95 13.46 -22.99
C ASP A 76 17.81 12.89 -21.59
N ALA A 77 18.83 13.06 -20.75
CA ALA A 77 18.81 12.60 -19.37
C ALA A 77 17.73 13.33 -18.55
N LEU A 78 17.55 14.64 -18.77
CA LEU A 78 16.55 15.46 -18.12
C LEU A 78 15.14 15.04 -18.54
N GLN A 79 14.91 14.82 -19.84
CA GLN A 79 13.63 14.37 -20.36
C GLN A 79 13.27 12.99 -19.80
N ARG A 80 14.24 12.06 -19.73
CA ARG A 80 14.03 10.74 -19.10
C ARG A 80 13.68 10.87 -17.62
N ALA A 81 14.35 11.75 -16.86
CA ALA A 81 14.05 11.97 -15.46
C ALA A 81 12.64 12.57 -15.25
N ASN A 82 12.25 13.53 -16.09
CA ASN A 82 10.91 14.13 -16.06
C ASN A 82 9.82 13.13 -16.42
N ASN A 83 10.01 12.32 -17.46
CA ASN A 83 9.06 11.26 -17.82
C ASN A 83 8.83 10.27 -16.66
N LEU A 84 9.88 9.90 -15.93
CA LEU A 84 9.77 9.04 -14.74
C LEU A 84 9.01 9.73 -13.59
N LYS A 85 9.21 11.04 -13.41
CA LYS A 85 8.50 11.84 -12.41
C LYS A 85 7.01 11.94 -12.76
N GLU A 86 6.68 12.28 -14.00
CA GLU A 86 5.30 12.36 -14.47
C GLU A 86 4.55 11.04 -14.35
N LEU A 87 5.19 9.91 -14.72
CA LEU A 87 4.59 8.58 -14.56
C LEU A 87 4.23 8.29 -13.10
N LYS A 88 5.11 8.65 -12.16
CA LYS A 88 4.86 8.52 -10.73
C LYS A 88 3.70 9.42 -10.27
N GLU A 89 3.67 10.67 -10.73
CA GLU A 89 2.61 11.62 -10.39
C GLU A 89 1.24 11.18 -10.91
N ARG A 90 1.16 10.71 -12.16
CA ARG A 90 -0.06 10.13 -12.74
C ARG A 90 -0.55 8.93 -11.91
N HIS A 91 0.36 8.04 -11.53
CA HIS A 91 0.01 6.88 -10.70
C HIS A 91 -0.53 7.31 -9.33
N ASN A 92 0.13 8.27 -8.67
CA ASN A 92 -0.34 8.83 -7.40
C ASN A 92 -1.71 9.48 -7.52
N LYS A 93 -1.96 10.21 -8.61
CA LYS A 93 -3.26 10.83 -8.90
C LYS A 93 -4.36 9.77 -9.06
N VAL A 94 -4.09 8.70 -9.79
CA VAL A 94 -5.07 7.59 -9.92
C VAL A 94 -5.39 6.99 -8.55
N ILE A 95 -4.40 6.82 -7.67
CA ILE A 95 -4.62 6.32 -6.31
C ILE A 95 -5.44 7.31 -5.47
N SER A 96 -5.16 8.62 -5.54
CA SER A 96 -5.95 9.62 -4.81
C SER A 96 -7.39 9.65 -5.28
N ASP A 97 -7.59 9.63 -6.60
CA ASP A 97 -8.93 9.65 -7.20
C ASP A 97 -9.73 8.39 -6.81
N LEU A 98 -9.07 7.23 -6.76
CA LEU A 98 -9.69 5.99 -6.27
C LEU A 98 -10.06 6.08 -4.78
N ARG A 99 -9.18 6.64 -3.95
CA ARG A 99 -9.46 6.83 -2.52
C ARG A 99 -10.63 7.79 -2.31
N GLU A 100 -10.70 8.87 -3.07
CA GLU A 100 -11.82 9.82 -3.03
C GLU A 100 -13.12 9.17 -3.48
N LYS A 101 -13.12 8.41 -4.59
CA LYS A 101 -14.30 7.65 -5.03
C LYS A 101 -14.80 6.67 -3.99
N ILE A 102 -13.90 5.94 -3.32
CA ILE A 102 -14.25 5.02 -2.23
C ILE A 102 -14.82 5.80 -1.03
N ARG A 103 -14.26 6.97 -0.70
CA ARG A 103 -14.76 7.83 0.37
C ARG A 103 -16.18 8.31 0.08
N LEU A 104 -16.43 8.75 -1.15
CA LEU A 104 -17.74 9.23 -1.60
C LEU A 104 -18.76 8.10 -1.72
N SER A 105 -18.34 6.89 -2.11
CA SER A 105 -19.22 5.72 -2.15
C SER A 105 -19.53 5.14 -0.77
N ARG A 106 -18.72 5.46 0.26
CA ARG A 106 -19.06 5.25 1.67
C ARG A 106 -20.03 6.35 2.14
N VAL A 107 -21.28 6.25 1.71
CA VAL A 107 -22.40 6.91 2.39
C VAL A 107 -22.53 6.27 3.79
N PRO A 108 -22.65 7.06 4.87
CA PRO A 108 -22.78 6.51 6.21
C PRO A 108 -24.20 5.95 6.37
N GLU A 109 -24.36 4.64 6.25
CA GLU A 109 -25.44 3.98 6.96
C GLU A 109 -25.05 3.98 8.44
N SER A 110 -25.60 4.98 9.13
CA SER A 110 -25.79 5.12 10.57
C SER A 110 -24.83 4.35 11.47
N ALA A 111 -24.06 5.10 12.24
CA ALA A 111 -23.66 4.69 13.57
C ALA A 111 -24.87 4.05 14.29
N ALA A 112 -24.81 2.75 14.54
CA ALA A 112 -25.64 2.14 15.58
C ALA A 112 -24.98 2.49 16.94
N PRO A 113 -25.74 2.86 17.97
CA PRO A 113 -25.19 3.29 19.24
C PRO A 113 -24.36 2.18 19.86
N ILE A 114 -23.23 2.57 20.47
CA ILE A 114 -22.55 1.75 21.45
C ILE A 114 -23.54 1.57 22.60
N GLU A 115 -24.23 0.44 22.67
CA GLU A 115 -24.87 0.01 23.91
C GLU A 115 -23.75 -0.38 24.87
N GLU A 116 -23.36 0.63 25.64
CA GLU A 116 -22.76 0.54 26.96
C GLU A 116 -23.56 -0.50 27.76
N GLN A 117 -23.01 -1.72 27.93
CA GLN A 117 -23.49 -2.65 28.93
C GLN A 117 -23.17 -2.04 30.29
N ALA A 118 -24.08 -1.18 30.73
CA ALA A 118 -24.22 -0.75 32.10
C ALA A 118 -24.29 -2.00 32.98
N SER A 119 -23.35 -2.04 33.91
CA SER A 119 -23.36 -2.96 35.03
C SER A 119 -24.64 -2.72 35.84
N GLU A 120 -25.54 -3.70 35.89
CA GLU A 120 -26.58 -3.77 36.91
C GLU A 120 -26.34 -5.01 37.76
N GLU A 121 -25.66 -4.81 38.89
CA GLU A 121 -25.97 -5.59 40.09
C GLU A 121 -27.38 -5.23 40.56
N PRO A 122 -28.12 -6.22 41.07
CA PRO A 122 -28.75 -5.98 42.36
C PRO A 122 -28.66 -7.21 43.29
N GLY A 123 -28.09 -6.99 44.48
CA GLY A 123 -27.88 -8.04 45.48
C GLY A 123 -27.88 -7.56 46.93
N GLN A 124 -28.84 -6.68 47.26
CA GLN A 124 -29.60 -6.59 48.52
C GLN A 124 -28.87 -6.59 49.88
N ALA A 125 -29.16 -5.51 50.61
CA ALA A 125 -28.74 -5.16 51.96
C ALA A 125 -28.91 -6.26 53.01
N ARG A 126 -27.91 -6.32 53.91
CA ARG A 126 -27.98 -6.90 55.25
C ARG A 126 -28.68 -5.91 56.17
N ASP A 127 -29.68 -6.39 56.90
CA ASP A 127 -30.00 -5.97 58.26
C ASP A 127 -30.07 -7.23 59.13
#